data_AF-A0A2S9FNW2-F1
#
_entry.id   AF-A0A2S9FNW2-F1
#
_cell.length_a   1.000
_cell.length_b   1.000
_cell.length_c   1.000
_cell.angle_alpha   90.00
_cell.angle_beta   90.00
_cell.angle_gamma   90.00
#
_symmetry.space_group_name_H-M   'P 1'
#
loop_
_entity.id
_entity.type
_entity.pdbx_description
1 polymer ?
#
loop_
_entity_poly.entity_id
_entity_poly.type
_entity_poly.pdbx_seq_one_letter_code
_entity_poly.pdbx_strand_id
1 'polypeptide(L)'
;PGEFDLSSLRWALSGAEQVDPLDVEDLCAAGAPFGLKPEAVIPAYGMAETTVAVSFSKCGGGMVIDEVDADLLAVLHRAVPATKGHTRRLVALGKPLQGLELRVVDEDGGELPARGVG
;
A
#
# COMPACT_ATOMS: atom_id res chain seq x y z
N PRO A 1 25.18 7.55 -15.80
CA PRO A 1 24.31 6.42 -16.23
C PRO A 1 25.17 5.32 -16.87
N GLY A 2 25.36 4.20 -16.17
CA GLY A 2 26.23 3.11 -16.65
C GLY A 2 26.81 2.16 -15.60
N GLU A 3 26.57 2.37 -14.29
CA GLU A 3 27.11 1.49 -13.23
C GLU A 3 26.09 0.51 -12.62
N PHE A 4 24.79 0.73 -12.83
CA PHE A 4 23.73 -0.08 -12.22
C PHE A 4 22.77 -0.63 -13.28
N ASP A 5 22.39 -1.90 -13.13
CA ASP A 5 21.36 -2.59 -13.89
C ASP A 5 20.35 -3.23 -12.92
N LEU A 6 19.17 -2.63 -12.84
CA LEU A 6 18.05 -3.06 -12.00
C LEU A 6 17.06 -3.95 -12.76
N SER A 7 17.33 -4.33 -14.01
CA SER A 7 16.41 -5.14 -14.83
C SER A 7 16.10 -6.53 -14.25
N SER A 8 17.01 -7.03 -13.39
CA SER A 8 16.89 -8.27 -12.64
C SER A 8 16.14 -8.13 -11.30
N LEU A 9 15.95 -6.90 -10.80
CA LEU A 9 15.23 -6.65 -9.56
C LEU A 9 13.75 -6.98 -9.77
N ARG A 10 13.35 -8.15 -9.28
CA ARG A 10 12.00 -8.66 -9.46
C ARG A 10 11.05 -8.14 -8.39
N TRP A 11 11.51 -8.09 -7.14
CA TRP A 11 10.71 -7.77 -5.95
C TRP A 11 11.50 -6.83 -5.03
N ALA A 12 10.94 -5.65 -4.78
CA ALA A 12 11.44 -4.63 -3.86
C ALA A 12 10.33 -4.34 -2.86
N LEU A 13 10.38 -4.98 -1.70
CA LEU A 13 9.35 -4.83 -0.68
C LEU A 13 9.48 -3.46 0.00
N SER A 14 8.36 -2.76 0.13
CA SER A 14 8.25 -1.49 0.86
C SER A 14 7.16 -1.63 1.93
N GLY A 15 7.50 -1.31 3.19
CA GLY A 15 6.60 -1.49 4.33
C GLY A 15 7.24 -1.00 5.64
N ALA A 16 6.72 -1.46 6.78
CA ALA A 16 7.02 -1.02 8.16
C ALA A 16 6.43 0.35 8.54
N GLU A 17 6.32 1.29 7.60
CA GLU A 17 5.61 2.55 7.75
C GLU A 17 4.56 2.74 6.65
N GLN A 18 3.82 3.86 6.70
CA GLN A 18 2.87 4.19 5.64
C GLN A 18 3.63 4.38 4.32
N VAL A 19 3.35 3.55 3.33
CA VAL A 19 3.91 3.70 1.98
C VAL A 19 3.30 4.95 1.33
N ASP A 20 4.13 5.97 1.05
CA ASP A 20 3.72 7.17 0.31
C ASP A 20 3.75 6.88 -1.20
N PRO A 21 2.62 7.07 -1.93
CA PRO A 21 2.60 6.91 -3.37
C PRO A 21 3.63 7.78 -4.12
N LEU A 22 3.88 9.00 -3.65
CA LEU A 22 4.79 9.94 -4.33
C LEU A 22 6.23 9.44 -4.24
N ASP A 23 6.65 8.95 -3.07
CA ASP A 23 8.00 8.41 -2.89
C ASP A 23 8.24 7.19 -3.79
N VAL A 24 7.24 6.32 -3.93
CA VAL A 24 7.31 5.15 -4.82
C VAL A 24 7.37 5.59 -6.29
N GLU A 25 6.58 6.59 -6.68
CA GLU A 25 6.58 7.16 -8.03
C GLU A 25 7.93 7.79 -8.37
N ASP A 26 8.49 8.58 -7.46
CA ASP A 26 9.81 9.21 -7.61
C ASP A 26 10.94 8.18 -7.71
N LEU A 27 10.90 7.13 -6.86
CA LEU A 27 11.85 6.02 -6.94
C LEU A 27 11.77 5.30 -8.30
N CYS A 28 10.56 5.02 -8.78
CA CYS A 28 10.36 4.37 -10.07
C CYS A 28 10.87 5.24 -11.22
N ALA A 29 10.58 6.55 -11.19
CA ALA A 29 11.03 7.49 -12.19
C ALA A 29 12.57 7.60 -12.23
N ALA A 30 13.20 7.71 -11.06
CA ALA A 30 14.66 7.75 -10.93
C ALA A 30 15.34 6.43 -11.34
N GLY A 31 14.69 5.29 -11.06
CA GLY A 31 15.20 3.95 -11.37
C GLY A 31 14.98 3.49 -12.81
N ALA A 32 14.03 4.08 -13.54
CA ALA A 32 13.66 3.66 -14.89
C ALA A 32 14.84 3.66 -15.90
N PRO A 33 15.75 4.66 -15.91
CA PRO A 33 16.94 4.62 -16.78
C PRO A 33 17.90 3.46 -16.50
N PHE A 34 17.80 2.83 -15.32
CA PHE A 34 18.60 1.69 -14.90
C PHE A 34 17.84 0.36 -15.04
N GLY A 35 16.64 0.35 -15.63
CA GLY A 35 15.84 -0.86 -15.84
C GLY A 35 14.95 -1.27 -14.66
N LEU A 36 14.76 -0.41 -13.65
CA LEU A 36 13.78 -0.66 -12.60
C LEU A 36 12.37 -0.71 -13.20
N LYS A 37 11.66 -1.79 -12.92
CA LYS A 37 10.27 -1.99 -13.31
C LYS A 37 9.37 -1.52 -12.16
N PRO A 38 8.38 -0.63 -12.38
CA PRO A 38 7.44 -0.25 -11.34
C PRO A 38 6.73 -1.45 -10.69
N GLU A 39 6.52 -2.51 -11.47
CA GLU A 39 5.94 -3.78 -11.01
C GLU A 39 6.79 -4.52 -9.97
N ALA A 40 8.07 -4.15 -9.85
CA ALA A 40 8.96 -4.72 -8.86
C ALA A 40 8.67 -4.20 -7.45
N VAL A 41 8.09 -3.01 -7.30
CA VAL A 41 7.76 -2.48 -5.97
C VAL A 41 6.55 -3.22 -5.40
N ILE A 42 6.70 -3.75 -4.19
CA ILE A 42 5.68 -4.53 -3.48
C ILE A 42 5.36 -3.84 -2.15
N PRO A 43 4.33 -2.99 -2.09
CA PRO A 43 3.82 -2.48 -0.83
C PRO A 43 3.35 -3.61 0.08
N ALA A 44 3.72 -3.53 1.35
CA ALA A 44 3.58 -4.59 2.34
C ALA A 44 3.16 -4.04 3.72
N TYR A 45 2.42 -4.85 4.47
CA TYR A 45 2.13 -4.60 5.88
C TYR A 45 2.74 -5.69 6.76
N GLY A 46 3.24 -5.31 7.93
CA GLY A 46 3.93 -6.19 8.84
C GLY A 46 4.12 -5.62 10.25
N MET A 47 4.24 -6.50 11.23
CA MET A 47 4.54 -6.18 12.63
C MET A 47 5.26 -7.33 13.33
N ALA A 48 6.02 -7.03 14.38
CA ALA A 48 6.84 -8.02 15.09
C ALA A 48 5.99 -9.12 15.75
N GLU A 49 4.81 -8.78 16.24
CA GLU A 49 3.82 -9.68 16.87
C GLU A 49 3.34 -10.77 15.91
N THR A 50 3.44 -10.52 14.60
CA THR A 50 3.12 -11.47 13.52
C THR A 50 4.37 -12.11 12.92
N THR A 51 5.46 -12.18 13.69
CA THR A 51 6.84 -12.49 13.25
C THR A 51 7.46 -11.39 12.40
N VAL A 52 6.85 -11.05 11.25
CA VAL A 52 7.22 -9.87 10.44
C VAL A 52 6.07 -9.49 9.51
N ALA A 53 5.56 -10.43 8.72
CA ALA A 53 4.74 -10.12 7.55
C ALA A 53 3.27 -10.47 7.75
N VAL A 54 2.39 -9.56 7.32
CA VAL A 54 0.94 -9.73 7.39
C VAL A 54 0.31 -9.79 6.01
N SER A 55 0.66 -8.85 5.12
CA SER A 55 0.11 -8.80 3.76
C SER A 55 1.14 -8.25 2.76
N PHE A 56 0.99 -8.69 1.51
CA PHE A 56 1.74 -8.15 0.37
C PHE A 56 0.80 -7.80 -0.76
N SER A 57 1.08 -6.70 -1.44
CA SER A 57 0.55 -6.44 -2.77
C SER A 57 0.90 -7.59 -3.72
N LYS A 58 0.12 -7.74 -4.79
CA LYS A 58 0.36 -8.80 -5.78
C LYS A 58 1.77 -8.67 -6.37
N CYS A 59 2.60 -9.71 -6.24
CA CYS A 59 3.93 -9.74 -6.85
C CYS A 59 3.85 -9.47 -8.36
N GLY A 60 4.64 -8.52 -8.86
CA GLY A 60 4.62 -8.12 -10.27
C GLY A 60 3.38 -7.29 -10.67
N GLY A 61 2.56 -6.86 -9.71
CA GLY A 61 1.41 -5.98 -9.95
C GLY A 61 1.69 -4.49 -9.77
N GLY A 62 2.85 -4.15 -9.20
CA GLY A 62 3.18 -2.78 -8.82
C GLY A 62 2.28 -2.24 -7.70
N MET A 63 2.43 -0.94 -7.46
CA MET A 63 1.62 -0.22 -6.47
C MET A 63 0.19 0.00 -6.99
N VAL A 64 -0.81 -0.31 -6.16
CA VAL A 64 -2.22 0.01 -6.40
C VAL A 64 -2.65 1.07 -5.41
N ILE A 65 -3.33 2.10 -5.91
CA ILE A 65 -3.78 3.25 -5.12
C ILE A 65 -5.31 3.24 -5.06
N ASP A 66 -5.85 3.40 -3.86
CA ASP A 66 -7.25 3.72 -3.60
C ASP A 66 -7.36 5.22 -3.30
N GLU A 67 -7.96 5.98 -4.21
CA GLU A 67 -8.20 7.41 -4.03
C GLU A 67 -9.54 7.63 -3.36
N VAL A 68 -9.50 8.18 -2.15
CA VAL A 68 -10.67 8.36 -1.30
C VAL A 68 -10.88 9.83 -0.96
N ASP A 69 -12.13 10.18 -0.68
CA ASP A 69 -12.51 11.50 -0.20
C ASP A 69 -11.85 11.76 1.16
N ALA A 70 -11.01 12.79 1.25
CA ALA A 70 -10.22 13.07 2.44
C ALA A 70 -11.09 13.57 3.61
N ASP A 71 -12.16 14.30 3.32
CA ASP A 71 -13.04 14.87 4.34
C ASP A 71 -13.92 13.80 4.96
N LEU A 72 -14.49 12.89 4.14
CA LEU A 72 -15.25 11.74 4.63
C LEU A 72 -14.37 10.74 5.39
N LEU A 73 -13.11 10.58 4.96
CA LEU A 73 -12.14 9.77 5.67
C LEU A 73 -11.85 10.34 7.07
N ALA A 74 -11.64 11.66 7.17
CA ALA A 74 -11.28 12.32 8.42
C ALA A 74 -12.44 12.47 9.40
N VAL A 75 -13.65 12.78 8.91
CA VAL A 75 -14.80 13.12 9.77
C VAL A 75 -15.70 11.91 10.04
N LEU A 76 -15.88 11.03 9.05
CA LEU A 76 -16.80 9.90 9.14
C LEU A 76 -16.08 8.55 9.30
N HIS A 77 -14.74 8.52 9.32
CA HIS A 77 -13.96 7.28 9.34
C HIS A 77 -14.38 6.32 8.21
N ARG A 78 -14.67 6.88 7.02
CA ARG A 78 -15.03 6.08 5.84
C ARG A 78 -14.17 6.37 4.63
N ALA A 79 -13.55 5.32 4.09
CA ALA A 79 -12.77 5.33 2.86
C ALA A 79 -13.67 5.30 1.62
N VAL A 80 -14.43 6.38 1.38
CA VAL A 80 -15.34 6.50 0.23
C VAL A 80 -14.53 6.90 -1.01
N PRO A 81 -14.69 6.23 -2.17
CA PRO A 81 -14.01 6.62 -3.40
C PRO A 81 -14.24 8.09 -3.75
N ALA A 82 -13.16 8.81 -4.03
CA ALA A 82 -13.24 10.20 -4.42
C ALA A 82 -13.92 10.34 -5.78
N THR A 83 -14.81 11.33 -5.91
CA THR A 83 -15.41 11.68 -7.22
C THR A 83 -15.01 13.09 -7.67
N LYS A 84 -14.84 14.03 -6.73
CA LYS A 84 -14.34 15.41 -6.91
C LYS A 84 -13.81 15.91 -5.55
N GLY A 85 -13.00 16.97 -5.55
CA GLY A 85 -12.60 17.66 -4.32
C GLY A 85 -11.27 17.18 -3.74
N HIS A 86 -11.13 17.28 -2.41
CA HIS A 86 -9.90 16.93 -1.69
C HIS A 86 -9.77 15.41 -1.54
N THR A 87 -8.66 14.85 -2.02
CA THR A 87 -8.46 13.40 -2.07
C THR A 87 -7.28 12.95 -1.22
N ARG A 88 -7.40 11.77 -0.62
CA ARG A 88 -6.29 11.03 -0.01
C ARG A 88 -5.98 9.81 -0.86
N ARG A 89 -4.71 9.62 -1.20
CA ARG A 89 -4.20 8.46 -1.94
C ARG A 89 -3.71 7.42 -0.93
N LEU A 90 -4.34 6.26 -0.88
CA LEU A 90 -3.96 5.18 0.04
C LEU A 90 -3.40 4.01 -0.78
N VAL A 91 -2.20 3.55 -0.43
CA VAL A 91 -1.60 2.38 -1.09
C VAL A 91 -2.27 1.11 -0.56
N ALA A 92 -2.81 0.30 -1.46
CA ALA A 92 -3.33 -1.02 -1.10
C ALA A 92 -2.17 -1.97 -0.74
N LEU A 93 -2.19 -2.54 0.46
CA LEU A 93 -1.12 -3.42 0.98
C LEU A 93 -1.37 -4.91 0.74
N GLY A 94 -2.38 -5.22 -0.08
CA GLY A 94 -2.76 -6.57 -0.47
C GLY A 94 -3.63 -7.32 0.54
N LYS A 95 -3.71 -8.64 0.37
CA LYS A 95 -4.53 -9.54 1.20
C LYS A 95 -3.68 -10.18 2.30
N PRO A 96 -4.29 -10.61 3.42
CA PRO A 96 -3.59 -11.38 4.44
C PRO A 96 -2.86 -12.59 3.85
N LEU A 97 -1.69 -12.89 4.39
CA LEU A 97 -0.97 -14.11 4.08
C LEU A 97 -1.76 -15.34 4.50
N GLN A 98 -1.49 -16.47 3.85
CA GLN A 98 -2.14 -17.73 4.17
C GLN A 98 -1.93 -18.07 5.65
N GLY A 99 -3.03 -18.38 6.35
CA GLY A 99 -3.02 -18.68 7.78
C GLY A 99 -3.16 -17.45 8.70
N LEU A 100 -3.26 -16.25 8.14
CA LEU A 100 -3.60 -15.03 8.88
C LEU A 100 -5.02 -14.56 8.54
N GLU A 101 -5.67 -13.99 9.54
CA GLU A 101 -6.98 -13.33 9.42
C GLU A 101 -6.85 -11.88 9.84
N LEU A 102 -7.57 -10.99 9.16
CA LEU A 102 -7.63 -9.57 9.48
C LEU A 102 -9.09 -9.15 9.61
N ARG A 103 -9.34 -8.28 10.59
CA ARG A 103 -10.60 -7.56 10.77
C ARG A 103 -10.28 -6.12 11.17
N VAL A 104 -11.16 -5.20 10.77
CA VAL A 104 -11.12 -3.81 11.23
C VAL A 104 -12.24 -3.67 12.26
N VAL A 105 -11.95 -3.05 13.40
CA VAL A 105 -12.90 -2.93 14.51
C VAL A 105 -13.02 -1.48 14.96
N ASP A 106 -14.16 -1.09 15.52
CA ASP A 106 -14.32 0.21 16.19
C ASP A 106 -13.71 0.22 17.61
N GLU A 107 -13.83 1.35 18.30
CA GLU A 107 -13.31 1.55 19.67
C GLU A 107 -13.93 0.58 20.70
N ASP A 108 -15.14 0.09 20.43
CA ASP A 108 -15.85 -0.87 21.28
C ASP A 108 -15.55 -2.34 20.90
N GLY A 109 -14.71 -2.55 19.87
CA GLY A 109 -14.33 -3.88 19.36
C GLY A 109 -15.33 -4.50 18.40
N GLY A 110 -16.33 -3.74 17.94
CA GLY A 110 -17.30 -4.16 16.93
C GLY A 110 -16.66 -4.21 15.54
N GLU A 111 -16.88 -5.31 14.80
CA GLU A 111 -16.34 -5.44 13.44
C GLU A 111 -16.98 -4.43 12.49
N LEU A 112 -16.14 -3.66 11.78
CA LEU A 112 -16.56 -2.66 10.83
C LEU A 112 -16.74 -3.27 9.43
N PRO A 113 -17.75 -2.82 8.67
CA PRO A 113 -17.91 -3.24 7.29
C PRO A 113 -16.81 -2.67 6.40
N ALA A 114 -16.68 -3.20 5.18
CA ALA A 114 -15.77 -2.65 4.17
C ALA A 114 -15.90 -1.13 4.05
N ARG A 115 -14.75 -0.46 3.88
CA ARG A 115 -14.56 1.00 3.89
C ARG A 115 -14.67 1.69 5.25
N GLY A 116 -14.97 0.99 6.35
CA GLY A 116 -14.78 1.54 7.69
C GLY A 116 -13.29 1.63 8.06
N VAL A 117 -12.93 2.66 8.83
CA VAL A 117 -11.60 2.85 9.41
C VAL A 117 -11.72 2.68 10.92
N GLY A 118 -10.81 1.91 11.50
CA GLY A 118 -10.71 1.65 12.94
C GLY A 118 -9.33 1.12 13.30
#